data_AF-S9PLL0-F1
#
_entry.id   AF-S9PLL0-F1
#
_cell.length_a   1.000
_cell.length_b   1.000
_cell.length_c   1.000
_cell.angle_alpha   90.00
_cell.angle_beta   90.00
_cell.angle_gamma   90.00
#
_symmetry.space_group_name_H-M   'P 1'
#
loop_
_entity.id
_entity.type
_entity.pdbx_description
1 polymer ?
#
loop_
_entity_poly.entity_id
_entity_poly.type
_entity_poly.pdbx_seq_one_letter_code
_entity_poly.pdbx_strand_id
1 'polypeptide(L)'
;MAQEFEKEQWRSELVDAFRWEDEERARHLVATLGKARSREARATLEEMLESPDGKVRQAAVFALGELGGPTSTRRLEQQLVVEEARGDHDGSAVVQVITQALGQIKSASARAALVRKLNRIATGGPDQTDVNDLAYALWHKRHPDLIPAVRGAVQRIALPTSRALHALLRLLESSPEELSAWVEDRLVPLEDKTEVLTVLDEEVPTELESLIPSFISMARSIIDVAATQAGAENDFCERLFTLLLLHRERLFPAIPPEARSALRDVARRMVAAPEAIRSIGAAVTLEYVGQREDAKLLEAYRLQNDVLGKVFDDAACALRKTSTA
;
A
#
# COMPACT_ATOMS: atom_id res chain seq x y z
N MET A 1 42.46 6.86 -2.76
CA MET A 1 42.36 5.80 -1.74
C MET A 1 41.32 6.14 -0.67
N ALA A 2 41.42 7.26 0.06
CA ALA A 2 40.42 7.62 1.07
C ALA A 2 39.01 7.84 0.49
N GLN A 3 38.87 8.56 -0.63
CA GLN A 3 37.57 8.77 -1.29
C GLN A 3 36.94 7.49 -1.87
N GLU A 4 37.75 6.57 -2.39
CA GLU A 4 37.27 5.28 -2.91
C GLU A 4 36.78 4.38 -1.77
N PHE A 5 37.47 4.41 -0.62
CA PHE A 5 37.06 3.71 0.59
C PHE A 5 35.77 4.29 1.18
N GLU A 6 35.63 5.62 1.23
CA GLU A 6 34.39 6.30 1.64
C GLU A 6 33.21 5.93 0.72
N LYS A 7 33.44 5.86 -0.60
CA LYS A 7 32.43 5.48 -1.60
C LYS A 7 31.96 4.03 -1.39
N GLU A 8 32.89 3.09 -1.24
CA GLU A 8 32.56 1.68 -1.08
C GLU A 8 31.89 1.38 0.27
N GLN A 9 32.34 2.06 1.33
CA GLN A 9 31.69 1.97 2.64
C GLN A 9 30.23 2.47 2.55
N TRP A 10 30.00 3.62 1.92
CA TRP A 10 28.64 4.14 1.75
C TRP A 10 27.74 3.20 0.96
N ARG A 11 28.27 2.58 -0.11
CA ARG A 11 27.54 1.57 -0.89
C ARG A 11 27.09 0.42 -0.01
N SER A 12 28.02 -0.16 0.75
CA SER A 12 27.73 -1.28 1.65
C SER A 12 26.66 -0.88 2.68
N GLU A 13 26.80 0.29 3.30
CA GLU A 13 25.85 0.76 4.31
C GLU A 13 24.45 1.01 3.73
N LEU A 14 24.35 1.54 2.51
CA LEU A 14 23.08 1.75 1.83
C LEU A 14 22.41 0.42 1.48
N VAL A 15 23.17 -0.54 0.96
CA VAL A 15 22.67 -1.89 0.63
C VAL A 15 22.23 -2.62 1.90
N ASP A 16 22.99 -2.52 2.99
CA ASP A 16 22.64 -3.13 4.27
C ASP A 16 21.37 -2.49 4.86
N ALA A 17 21.27 -1.16 4.85
CA ALA A 17 20.06 -0.47 5.32
C ALA A 17 18.82 -0.89 4.53
N PHE A 18 18.94 -0.95 3.19
CA PHE A 18 17.86 -1.43 2.34
C PHE A 18 17.52 -2.91 2.58
N ARG A 19 18.52 -3.77 2.76
CA ARG A 19 18.35 -5.21 2.97
C ARG A 19 17.58 -5.54 4.24
N TRP A 20 17.77 -4.74 5.28
CA TRP A 20 17.12 -4.90 6.58
C TRP A 20 15.87 -4.03 6.74
N GLU A 21 15.32 -3.52 5.63
CA GLU A 21 14.10 -2.69 5.60
C GLU A 21 14.17 -1.46 6.53
N ASP A 22 15.40 -0.98 6.80
CA ASP A 22 15.65 0.23 7.59
C ASP A 22 15.61 1.45 6.67
N GLU A 23 14.41 1.76 6.18
CA GLU A 23 14.19 2.84 5.22
C GLU A 23 14.63 4.20 5.78
N GLU A 24 14.43 4.46 7.07
CA GLU A 24 14.83 5.73 7.70
C GLU A 24 16.34 5.92 7.66
N ARG A 25 17.11 4.87 7.96
CA ARG A 25 18.57 4.89 7.81
C ARG A 25 18.98 5.05 6.36
N ALA A 26 18.33 4.34 5.43
CA ALA A 26 18.62 4.45 4.00
C ALA A 26 18.37 5.89 3.49
N ARG A 27 17.23 6.50 3.83
CA ARG A 27 16.90 7.90 3.51
C ARG A 27 17.92 8.86 4.11
N HIS A 28 18.34 8.64 5.35
CA HIS A 28 19.35 9.47 6.00
C HIS A 28 20.71 9.41 5.28
N LEU A 29 21.15 8.21 4.86
CA LEU A 29 22.37 8.02 4.08
C LEU A 29 22.31 8.76 2.73
N VAL A 30 21.18 8.66 2.04
CA VAL A 30 20.94 9.34 0.75
C VAL A 30 20.90 10.85 0.93
N ALA A 31 20.22 11.36 1.95
CA ALA A 31 20.11 12.79 2.23
C ALA A 31 21.46 13.42 2.60
N THR A 32 22.27 12.69 3.39
CA THR A 32 23.59 13.17 3.83
C THR A 32 24.56 13.29 2.66
N LEU A 33 24.67 12.26 1.82
CA LEU A 33 25.53 12.32 0.63
C LEU A 33 24.97 13.24 -0.46
N GLY A 34 23.66 13.27 -0.64
CA GLY A 34 22.98 14.13 -1.61
C GLY A 34 23.23 15.61 -1.35
N LYS A 35 23.32 16.04 -0.08
CA LYS A 35 23.62 17.42 0.31
C LYS A 35 25.12 17.74 0.26
N ALA A 36 25.98 16.81 0.65
CA ALA A 36 27.42 17.05 0.74
C ALA A 36 28.15 16.91 -0.62
N ARG A 37 27.77 15.91 -1.44
CA ARG A 37 28.47 15.52 -2.67
C ARG A 37 27.50 14.96 -3.75
N SER A 38 26.44 15.70 -4.06
CA SER A 38 25.34 15.27 -4.96
C SER A 38 25.79 14.62 -6.29
N ARG A 39 26.82 15.18 -6.94
CA ARG A 39 27.32 14.66 -8.23
C ARG A 39 28.00 13.29 -8.09
N GLU A 40 28.83 13.13 -7.06
CA GLU A 40 29.55 11.88 -6.78
C GLU A 40 28.59 10.80 -6.31
N ALA A 41 27.63 11.16 -5.45
CA ALA A 41 26.55 10.27 -5.02
C ALA A 41 25.77 9.73 -6.23
N ARG A 42 25.36 10.63 -7.15
CA ARG A 42 24.65 10.24 -8.38
C ARG A 42 25.48 9.30 -9.27
N ALA A 43 26.75 9.61 -9.51
CA ALA A 43 27.62 8.73 -10.29
C ALA A 43 27.77 7.34 -9.64
N THR A 44 27.90 7.31 -8.32
CA THR A 44 28.00 6.05 -7.55
C THR A 44 26.73 5.21 -7.66
N LEU A 45 25.56 5.85 -7.61
CA LEU A 45 24.26 5.19 -7.80
C LEU A 45 24.09 4.68 -9.23
N GLU A 46 24.50 5.45 -10.23
CA GLU A 46 24.45 5.00 -11.64
C GLU A 46 25.35 3.77 -11.87
N GLU A 47 26.52 3.71 -11.24
CA GLU A 47 27.35 2.50 -11.26
C GLU A 47 26.68 1.31 -10.57
N MET A 48 25.99 1.53 -9.44
CA MET A 48 25.27 0.47 -8.72
C MET A 48 24.11 -0.12 -9.55
N LEU A 49 23.47 0.66 -10.42
CA LEU A 49 22.42 0.18 -11.33
C LEU A 49 22.92 -0.86 -12.35
N GLU A 50 24.23 -0.88 -12.63
CA GLU A 50 24.85 -1.86 -13.54
C GLU A 50 25.35 -3.11 -12.79
N SER A 51 25.15 -3.19 -11.47
CA SER A 51 25.57 -4.34 -10.66
C SER A 51 24.89 -5.63 -11.11
N PRO A 52 25.62 -6.78 -11.13
CA PRO A 52 24.99 -8.08 -11.33
C PRO A 52 24.04 -8.44 -10.17
N ASP A 53 24.26 -7.90 -8.97
CA ASP A 53 23.42 -8.15 -7.80
C ASP A 53 22.14 -7.29 -7.82
N GLY A 54 20.98 -7.94 -7.88
CA GLY A 54 19.67 -7.29 -7.86
C GLY A 54 19.40 -6.45 -6.62
N LYS A 55 19.95 -6.81 -5.45
CA LYS A 55 19.79 -6.01 -4.22
C LYS A 55 20.56 -4.70 -4.27
N VAL A 56 21.75 -4.71 -4.87
CA VAL A 56 22.51 -3.48 -5.13
C VAL A 56 21.76 -2.56 -6.08
N ARG A 57 21.14 -3.11 -7.13
CA ARG A 57 20.30 -2.34 -8.06
C ARG A 57 19.05 -1.76 -7.36
N GLN A 58 18.35 -2.55 -6.55
CA GLN A 58 17.19 -2.08 -5.76
C GLN A 58 17.55 -0.91 -4.84
N ALA A 59 18.66 -1.03 -4.08
CA ALA A 59 19.12 0.05 -3.21
C ALA A 59 19.46 1.33 -3.98
N ALA A 60 20.05 1.19 -5.18
CA ALA A 60 20.35 2.34 -6.03
C ALA A 60 19.11 3.02 -6.59
N VAL A 61 18.11 2.23 -7.01
CA VAL A 61 16.81 2.73 -7.46
C VAL A 61 16.10 3.48 -6.34
N PHE A 62 16.04 2.91 -5.13
CA PHE A 62 15.46 3.56 -3.95
C PHE A 62 16.10 4.94 -3.73
N ALA A 63 17.44 4.99 -3.68
CA ALA A 63 18.17 6.23 -3.48
C ALA A 63 17.95 7.26 -4.59
N LEU A 64 17.84 6.85 -5.85
CA LEU A 64 17.50 7.75 -6.95
C LEU A 64 16.06 8.29 -6.84
N GLY A 65 15.12 7.47 -6.36
CA GLY A 65 13.77 7.85 -6.00
C GLY A 65 13.75 8.98 -4.96
N GLU A 66 14.46 8.77 -3.85
CA GLU A 66 14.61 9.72 -2.75
C GLU A 66 15.29 11.04 -3.17
N LEU A 67 16.34 10.96 -4.02
CA LEU A 67 16.97 12.16 -4.59
C LEU A 67 16.01 12.93 -5.51
N GLY A 68 15.15 12.21 -6.22
CA GLY A 68 14.16 12.76 -7.15
C GLY A 68 14.72 13.70 -8.22
N GLY A 69 13.80 14.49 -8.77
CA GLY A 69 14.08 15.45 -9.84
C GLY A 69 14.19 14.84 -11.24
N PRO A 70 14.24 15.68 -12.29
CA PRO A 70 14.15 15.22 -13.68
C PRO A 70 15.24 14.24 -14.11
N THR A 71 16.47 14.41 -13.58
CA THR A 71 17.60 13.52 -13.88
C THR A 71 17.38 12.12 -13.33
N SER A 72 16.93 12.02 -12.06
CA SER A 72 16.62 10.71 -11.46
C SER A 72 15.44 10.06 -12.17
N THR A 73 14.38 10.81 -12.48
CA THR A 73 13.24 10.29 -13.26
C THR A 73 13.68 9.70 -14.60
N ARG A 74 14.52 10.42 -15.36
CA ARG A 74 15.02 9.94 -16.65
C ARG A 74 15.85 8.66 -16.49
N ARG A 75 16.75 8.62 -15.50
CA ARG A 75 17.59 7.44 -15.26
C ARG A 75 16.77 6.23 -14.83
N LEU A 76 15.79 6.42 -13.94
CA LEU A 76 14.85 5.37 -13.52
C LEU A 76 14.03 4.84 -14.70
N GLU A 77 13.55 5.73 -15.58
CA GLU A 77 12.84 5.31 -16.79
C GLU A 77 13.72 4.46 -17.73
N GLN A 78 14.99 4.83 -17.91
CA GLN A 78 15.94 4.04 -18.69
C GLN A 78 16.18 2.68 -18.04
N GLN A 79 16.40 2.66 -16.73
CA GLN A 79 16.62 1.42 -15.99
C GLN A 79 15.40 0.50 -16.04
N LEU A 80 14.19 1.05 -16.02
CA LEU A 80 12.95 0.28 -16.11
C LEU A 80 12.94 -0.60 -17.36
N VAL A 81 13.31 -0.04 -18.51
CA VAL A 81 13.37 -0.79 -19.78
C VAL A 81 14.45 -1.87 -19.74
N VAL A 82 15.59 -1.59 -19.11
CA VAL A 82 16.68 -2.57 -18.96
C VAL A 82 16.26 -3.74 -18.10
N GLU A 83 15.64 -3.49 -16.94
CA GLU A 83 15.22 -4.54 -16.02
C GLU A 83 14.02 -5.34 -16.54
N GLU A 84 13.05 -4.69 -17.21
CA GLU A 84 11.95 -5.36 -17.92
C GLU A 84 12.48 -6.35 -18.98
N ALA A 85 13.60 -6.01 -19.65
CA ALA A 85 14.20 -6.86 -20.67
C ALA A 85 15.01 -8.05 -20.10
N ARG A 86 15.37 -8.04 -18.80
CA ARG A 86 16.07 -9.17 -18.16
C ARG A 86 15.16 -10.40 -18.05
N GLY A 87 13.89 -10.19 -17.69
CA GLY A 87 12.90 -11.25 -17.55
C GLY A 87 13.24 -12.31 -16.49
N ASP A 88 14.12 -11.97 -15.54
CA ASP A 88 14.47 -12.79 -14.39
C ASP A 88 13.85 -12.24 -13.09
N HIS A 89 13.86 -13.03 -12.03
CA HIS A 89 13.26 -12.66 -10.75
C HIS A 89 13.90 -11.39 -10.14
N ASP A 90 15.21 -11.26 -10.27
CA ASP A 90 15.94 -10.08 -9.80
C ASP A 90 15.49 -8.82 -10.55
N GLY A 91 15.31 -8.92 -11.87
CA GLY A 91 14.77 -7.87 -12.72
C GLY A 91 13.37 -7.45 -12.30
N SER A 92 12.43 -8.40 -12.14
CA SER A 92 11.07 -8.09 -11.67
C SER A 92 11.08 -7.39 -10.30
N ALA A 93 11.92 -7.83 -9.36
CA ALA A 93 12.06 -7.17 -8.06
C ALA A 93 12.60 -5.74 -8.18
N VAL A 94 13.54 -5.47 -9.08
CA VAL A 94 14.03 -4.10 -9.35
C VAL A 94 12.95 -3.26 -10.04
N VAL A 95 12.19 -3.82 -10.98
CA VAL A 95 11.08 -3.16 -11.68
C VAL A 95 10.01 -2.68 -10.69
N GLN A 96 9.68 -3.48 -9.68
CA GLN A 96 8.77 -3.09 -8.60
C GLN A 96 9.27 -1.84 -7.87
N VAL A 97 10.53 -1.85 -7.42
CA VAL A 97 11.14 -0.70 -6.71
C VAL A 97 11.23 0.53 -7.63
N ILE A 98 11.49 0.36 -8.93
CA ILE A 98 11.49 1.48 -9.90
C ILE A 98 10.09 2.08 -10.01
N THR A 99 9.06 1.22 -10.07
CA THR A 99 7.66 1.64 -10.20
C THR A 99 7.23 2.45 -8.97
N GLN A 100 7.58 1.99 -7.77
CA GLN A 100 7.34 2.70 -6.52
C GLN A 100 8.10 4.04 -6.47
N ALA A 101 9.40 4.05 -6.81
CA ALA A 101 10.22 5.26 -6.84
C ALA A 101 9.66 6.32 -7.81
N LEU A 102 9.22 5.92 -9.00
CA LEU A 102 8.53 6.81 -9.94
C LEU A 102 7.19 7.31 -9.39
N GLY A 103 6.45 6.46 -8.66
CA GLY A 103 5.25 6.84 -7.92
C GLY A 103 5.51 7.87 -6.82
N GLN A 104 6.68 7.86 -6.18
CA GLN A 104 7.04 8.82 -5.12
C GLN A 104 7.51 10.18 -5.68
N ILE A 105 8.21 10.19 -6.83
CA ILE A 105 8.74 11.44 -7.41
C ILE A 105 7.62 12.38 -7.87
N LYS A 106 7.56 13.59 -7.29
CA LYS A 106 6.60 14.65 -7.66
C LYS A 106 6.96 15.35 -8.97
N SER A 107 6.84 14.65 -10.11
CA SER A 107 7.04 15.24 -11.44
C SER A 107 6.07 14.68 -12.49
N ALA A 108 5.65 15.54 -13.44
CA ALA A 108 4.83 15.12 -14.57
C ALA A 108 5.55 14.09 -15.46
N SER A 109 6.88 14.16 -15.53
CA SER A 109 7.71 13.18 -16.24
C SER A 109 7.64 11.79 -15.61
N ALA A 110 7.59 11.68 -14.28
CA ALA A 110 7.49 10.39 -13.61
C ALA A 110 6.13 9.75 -13.86
N ARG A 111 5.06 10.55 -13.77
CA ARG A 111 3.71 10.10 -14.17
C ARG A 111 3.67 9.64 -15.63
N ALA A 112 4.30 10.37 -16.54
CA ALA A 112 4.37 9.99 -17.95
C ALA A 112 5.15 8.67 -18.16
N ALA A 113 6.19 8.40 -17.36
CA ALA A 113 6.93 7.14 -17.40
C ALA A 113 6.05 5.95 -16.94
N LEU A 114 5.27 6.12 -15.87
CA LEU A 114 4.30 5.12 -15.42
C LEU A 114 3.21 4.86 -16.48
N VAL A 115 2.70 5.89 -17.15
CA VAL A 115 1.76 5.75 -18.27
C VAL A 115 2.39 4.98 -19.44
N ARG A 116 3.67 5.23 -19.75
CA ARG A 116 4.39 4.45 -20.77
C ARG A 116 4.50 2.98 -20.39
N LYS A 117 4.81 2.67 -19.11
CA LYS A 117 4.80 1.29 -18.59
C LYS A 117 3.42 0.64 -18.77
N LEU A 118 2.36 1.33 -18.36
CA LEU A 118 0.98 0.85 -18.49
C LEU A 118 0.63 0.50 -19.94
N ASN A 119 0.98 1.38 -20.88
CA ASN A 119 0.73 1.14 -22.30
C ASN A 119 1.50 -0.07 -22.83
N ARG A 120 2.75 -0.28 -22.39
CA ARG A 120 3.53 -1.48 -22.77
C ARG A 120 2.85 -2.76 -22.27
N ILE A 121 2.44 -2.79 -21.00
CA ILE A 121 1.71 -3.93 -20.42
C ILE A 121 0.43 -4.20 -21.20
N ALA A 122 -0.36 -3.16 -21.49
CA ALA A 122 -1.62 -3.27 -22.23
C ALA A 122 -1.44 -3.76 -23.68
N THR A 123 -0.23 -3.67 -24.26
CA THR A 123 0.09 -4.21 -25.59
C THR A 123 0.69 -5.62 -25.57
N GLY A 124 0.66 -6.32 -24.42
CA GLY A 124 1.20 -7.68 -24.28
C GLY A 124 2.61 -7.72 -23.69
N GLY A 125 2.95 -6.75 -22.82
CA GLY A 125 4.22 -6.73 -22.10
C GLY A 125 4.42 -7.96 -21.19
N PRO A 126 5.69 -8.30 -20.87
CA PRO A 126 6.08 -9.61 -20.35
C PRO A 126 5.68 -9.90 -18.88
N ASP A 127 5.18 -8.92 -18.12
CA ASP A 127 4.91 -9.12 -16.70
C ASP A 127 3.53 -8.52 -16.31
N GLN A 128 2.54 -9.39 -16.14
CA GLN A 128 1.19 -9.04 -15.70
C GLN A 128 1.08 -8.95 -14.17
N THR A 129 2.09 -9.41 -13.43
CA THR A 129 2.16 -9.27 -11.96
C THR A 129 2.42 -7.83 -11.51
N ASP A 130 2.94 -6.99 -12.40
CA ASP A 130 3.23 -5.56 -12.18
C ASP A 130 2.02 -4.63 -12.18
N VAL A 131 0.82 -5.12 -12.56
CA VAL A 131 -0.35 -4.26 -12.79
C VAL A 131 -0.85 -3.62 -11.48
N ASN A 132 -0.75 -4.34 -10.37
CA ASN A 132 -1.19 -3.85 -9.06
C ASN A 132 -0.26 -2.75 -8.54
N ASP A 133 1.06 -3.01 -8.51
CA ASP A 133 2.07 -2.01 -8.11
C ASP A 133 1.98 -0.75 -8.97
N LEU A 134 1.73 -0.92 -10.28
CA LEU A 134 1.52 0.20 -11.18
C LEU A 134 0.24 0.97 -10.88
N ALA A 135 -0.85 0.30 -10.54
CA ALA A 135 -2.10 0.94 -10.13
C ALA A 135 -1.89 1.79 -8.87
N TYR A 136 -1.16 1.27 -7.88
CA TYR A 136 -0.85 1.99 -6.63
C TYR A 136 0.08 3.19 -6.89
N ALA A 137 1.13 3.02 -7.69
CA ALA A 137 2.01 4.12 -8.07
C ALA A 137 1.28 5.24 -8.86
N LEU A 138 0.33 4.86 -9.72
CA LEU A 138 -0.52 5.81 -10.44
C LEU A 138 -1.54 6.49 -9.52
N TRP A 139 -2.08 5.80 -8.52
CA TRP A 139 -2.98 6.37 -7.51
C TRP A 139 -2.30 7.46 -6.69
N HIS A 140 -1.09 7.19 -6.21
CA HIS A 140 -0.28 8.17 -5.47
C HIS A 140 0.01 9.43 -6.32
N LYS A 141 0.03 9.31 -7.65
CA LYS A 141 0.21 10.42 -8.61
C LYS A 141 -1.05 10.71 -9.43
N ARG A 142 -2.22 10.47 -8.83
CA ARG A 142 -3.53 10.65 -9.47
C ARG A 142 -3.65 12.03 -10.13
N HIS A 143 -4.09 12.02 -11.37
CA HIS A 143 -4.36 13.21 -12.17
C HIS A 143 -5.43 12.86 -13.20
N PRO A 144 -6.35 13.78 -13.54
CA PRO A 144 -7.39 13.50 -14.54
C PRO A 144 -6.86 12.99 -15.88
N ASP A 145 -5.69 13.45 -16.32
CA ASP A 145 -5.00 12.97 -17.53
C ASP A 145 -4.66 11.47 -17.54
N LEU A 146 -4.72 10.78 -16.40
CA LEU A 146 -4.53 9.33 -16.33
C LEU A 146 -5.74 8.56 -16.87
N ILE A 147 -6.95 9.13 -16.78
CA ILE A 147 -8.22 8.44 -17.08
C ILE A 147 -8.20 7.81 -18.49
N PRO A 148 -7.81 8.50 -19.57
CA PRO A 148 -7.81 7.90 -20.91
C PRO A 148 -6.85 6.71 -21.03
N ALA A 149 -5.66 6.79 -20.40
CA ALA A 149 -4.67 5.74 -20.44
C ALA A 149 -5.12 4.50 -19.64
N VAL A 150 -5.62 4.70 -18.42
CA VAL A 150 -6.13 3.61 -17.57
C VAL A 150 -7.34 2.94 -18.22
N ARG A 151 -8.28 3.72 -18.76
CA ARG A 151 -9.44 3.18 -19.49
C ARG A 151 -9.02 2.34 -20.70
N GLY A 152 -8.04 2.82 -21.47
CA GLY A 152 -7.48 2.07 -22.58
C GLY A 152 -6.78 0.78 -22.16
N ALA A 153 -6.13 0.76 -20.99
CA ALA A 153 -5.46 -0.44 -20.48
C ALA A 153 -6.47 -1.49 -19.98
N VAL A 154 -7.48 -1.05 -19.22
CA VAL A 154 -8.57 -1.89 -18.73
C VAL A 154 -9.30 -2.63 -19.88
N GLN A 155 -9.48 -1.97 -21.03
CA GLN A 155 -10.11 -2.60 -22.20
C GLN A 155 -9.26 -3.69 -22.88
N ARG A 156 -7.94 -3.69 -22.65
CA ARG A 156 -7.00 -4.60 -23.31
C ARG A 156 -6.51 -5.72 -22.39
N ILE A 157 -6.52 -5.49 -21.08
CA ILE A 157 -6.07 -6.44 -20.06
C ILE A 157 -7.29 -7.14 -19.46
N ALA A 158 -7.35 -8.46 -19.60
CA ALA A 158 -8.46 -9.26 -19.08
C ALA A 158 -8.51 -9.28 -17.54
N LEU A 159 -9.70 -9.46 -16.98
CA LEU A 159 -9.86 -9.80 -15.56
C LEU A 159 -9.33 -11.23 -15.30
N PRO A 160 -8.78 -11.50 -14.10
CA PRO A 160 -8.71 -10.62 -12.92
C PRO A 160 -7.48 -9.68 -12.91
N THR A 161 -6.54 -9.81 -13.85
CA THR A 161 -5.28 -9.04 -13.88
C THR A 161 -5.52 -7.52 -13.85
N SER A 162 -6.56 -7.03 -14.53
CA SER A 162 -6.88 -5.60 -14.57
C SER A 162 -7.73 -5.10 -13.40
N ARG A 163 -8.01 -5.91 -12.36
CA ARG A 163 -8.92 -5.51 -11.27
C ARG A 163 -8.42 -4.24 -10.55
N ALA A 164 -7.14 -4.15 -10.24
CA ALA A 164 -6.55 -2.95 -9.63
C ALA A 164 -6.67 -1.71 -10.53
N LEU A 165 -6.59 -1.88 -11.86
CA LEU A 165 -6.81 -0.78 -12.81
C LEU A 165 -8.28 -0.37 -12.92
N HIS A 166 -9.23 -1.31 -12.77
CA HIS A 166 -10.65 -0.98 -12.68
C HIS A 166 -10.95 -0.19 -11.40
N ALA A 167 -10.37 -0.62 -10.27
CA ALA A 167 -10.48 0.10 -9.00
C ALA A 167 -9.89 1.52 -9.10
N LEU A 168 -8.68 1.64 -9.65
CA LEU A 168 -8.05 2.94 -9.93
C LEU A 168 -8.94 3.81 -10.83
N LEU A 169 -9.44 3.27 -11.94
CA LEU A 169 -10.29 4.02 -12.87
C LEU A 169 -11.56 4.53 -12.17
N ARG A 170 -12.20 3.67 -11.37
CA ARG A 170 -13.38 4.01 -10.58
C ARG A 170 -13.09 5.17 -9.62
N LEU A 171 -11.97 5.11 -8.90
CA LEU A 171 -11.54 6.17 -7.98
C LEU A 171 -11.21 7.49 -8.69
N LEU A 172 -10.73 7.45 -9.93
CA LEU A 172 -10.40 8.64 -10.71
C LEU A 172 -11.63 9.29 -11.36
N GLU A 173 -12.65 8.51 -11.71
CA GLU A 173 -13.80 8.98 -12.48
C GLU A 173 -14.98 9.43 -11.59
N SER A 174 -15.18 8.76 -10.45
CA SER A 174 -16.39 8.93 -9.66
C SER A 174 -16.26 10.00 -8.59
N SER A 175 -17.36 10.73 -8.34
CA SER A 175 -17.44 11.60 -7.17
C SER A 175 -17.53 10.77 -5.88
N PRO A 176 -17.23 11.35 -4.70
CA PRO A 176 -17.38 10.65 -3.43
C PRO A 176 -18.80 10.10 -3.22
N GLU A 177 -19.83 10.85 -3.64
CA GLU A 177 -21.24 10.43 -3.50
C GLU A 177 -21.57 9.23 -4.39
N GLU A 178 -21.08 9.24 -5.64
CA GLU A 178 -21.24 8.12 -6.57
C GLU A 178 -20.52 6.86 -6.06
N LEU A 179 -19.32 7.03 -5.49
CA LEU A 179 -18.55 5.95 -4.87
C LEU A 179 -19.26 5.38 -3.65
N SER A 180 -19.82 6.22 -2.78
CA SER A 180 -20.60 5.75 -1.62
C SER A 180 -21.79 4.91 -2.05
N ALA A 181 -22.57 5.38 -3.03
CA ALA A 181 -23.69 4.63 -3.59
C ALA A 181 -23.25 3.30 -4.22
N TRP A 182 -22.13 3.30 -4.93
CA TRP A 182 -21.53 2.10 -5.53
C TRP A 182 -21.04 1.09 -4.48
N VAL A 183 -20.44 1.55 -3.38
CA VAL A 183 -20.03 0.70 -2.26
C VAL A 183 -21.25 0.04 -1.60
N GLU A 184 -22.36 0.76 -1.48
CA GLU A 184 -23.59 0.26 -0.86
C GLU A 184 -24.41 -0.68 -1.76
N ASP A 185 -24.18 -0.64 -3.08
CA ASP A 185 -24.87 -1.50 -4.04
C ASP A 185 -24.46 -2.98 -3.88
N ARG A 186 -25.42 -3.82 -3.50
CA ARG A 186 -25.20 -5.26 -3.29
C ARG A 186 -25.00 -6.06 -4.58
N LEU A 187 -25.31 -5.48 -5.75
CA LEU A 187 -25.10 -6.13 -7.04
C LEU A 187 -23.63 -6.09 -7.49
N VAL A 188 -22.85 -5.16 -6.92
CA VAL A 188 -21.42 -5.04 -7.20
C VAL A 188 -20.66 -6.13 -6.43
N PRO A 189 -19.79 -6.92 -7.10
CA PRO A 189 -18.97 -7.94 -6.44
C PRO A 189 -18.10 -7.38 -5.31
N LEU A 190 -17.95 -8.15 -4.23
CA LEU A 190 -17.14 -7.74 -3.08
C LEU A 190 -15.66 -7.65 -3.41
N GLU A 191 -15.17 -8.44 -4.35
CA GLU A 191 -13.78 -8.42 -4.80
C GLU A 191 -13.43 -7.07 -5.41
N ASP A 192 -14.34 -6.45 -6.17
CA ASP A 192 -14.13 -5.15 -6.78
C ASP A 192 -14.09 -4.05 -5.70
N LYS A 193 -14.95 -4.15 -4.68
CA LYS A 193 -14.95 -3.21 -3.54
C LYS A 193 -13.70 -3.38 -2.67
N THR A 194 -13.25 -4.61 -2.48
CA THR A 194 -12.03 -4.95 -1.76
C THR A 194 -10.82 -4.36 -2.49
N GLU A 195 -10.78 -4.45 -3.81
CA GLU A 195 -9.70 -3.86 -4.60
C GLU A 195 -9.66 -2.32 -4.49
N VAL A 196 -10.81 -1.66 -4.42
CA VAL A 196 -10.87 -0.21 -4.14
C VAL A 196 -10.24 0.11 -2.79
N LEU A 197 -10.54 -0.66 -1.74
CA LEU A 197 -9.89 -0.48 -0.43
C LEU A 197 -8.37 -0.71 -0.53
N THR A 198 -7.93 -1.73 -1.27
CA THR A 198 -6.50 -2.02 -1.49
C THR A 198 -5.77 -0.86 -2.17
N VAL A 199 -6.37 -0.26 -3.21
CA VAL A 199 -5.75 0.92 -3.87
C VAL A 199 -5.67 2.12 -2.92
N LEU A 200 -6.66 2.27 -2.02
CA LEU A 200 -6.70 3.34 -1.02
C LEU A 200 -5.67 3.16 0.11
N ASP A 201 -5.10 1.97 0.31
CA ASP A 201 -4.07 1.73 1.35
C ASP A 201 -2.89 2.70 1.20
N GLU A 202 -2.48 2.98 -0.05
CA GLU A 202 -1.39 3.88 -0.39
C GLU A 202 -1.66 5.33 0.07
N GLU A 203 -2.87 5.84 -0.19
CA GLU A 203 -3.27 7.18 0.24
C GLU A 203 -4.80 7.30 0.21
N VAL A 204 -5.39 7.81 1.29
CA VAL A 204 -6.81 8.22 1.30
C VAL A 204 -6.90 9.75 1.19
N PRO A 205 -7.33 10.34 0.06
CA PRO A 205 -7.54 11.78 -0.04
C PRO A 205 -8.60 12.27 0.96
N THR A 206 -8.50 13.50 1.47
CA THR A 206 -9.46 14.04 2.44
C THR A 206 -10.91 13.99 1.93
N GLU A 207 -11.10 14.18 0.62
CA GLU A 207 -12.41 14.13 -0.02
C GLU A 207 -13.05 12.73 0.06
N LEU A 208 -12.22 11.68 0.07
CA LEU A 208 -12.66 10.28 0.11
C LEU A 208 -12.80 9.73 1.53
N GLU A 209 -12.44 10.49 2.58
CA GLU A 209 -12.72 10.10 3.97
C GLU A 209 -14.22 9.93 4.23
N SER A 210 -15.05 10.66 3.47
CA SER A 210 -16.52 10.53 3.48
C SER A 210 -17.04 9.16 3.04
N LEU A 211 -16.20 8.32 2.40
CA LEU A 211 -16.55 6.95 2.00
C LEU A 211 -16.47 5.95 3.14
N ILE A 212 -15.69 6.25 4.18
CA ILE A 212 -15.41 5.32 5.28
C ILE A 212 -16.70 4.80 5.94
N PRO A 213 -17.71 5.65 6.25
CA PRO A 213 -19.01 5.17 6.76
C PRO A 213 -19.71 4.16 5.84
N SER A 214 -19.66 4.35 4.51
CA SER A 214 -20.29 3.41 3.56
C SER A 214 -19.57 2.07 3.52
N PHE A 215 -18.23 2.05 3.58
CA PHE A 215 -17.47 0.80 3.72
C PHE A 215 -17.78 0.07 5.03
N ILE A 216 -17.89 0.80 6.15
CA ILE A 216 -18.27 0.23 7.44
C ILE A 216 -19.69 -0.34 7.39
N SER A 217 -20.63 0.38 6.77
CA SER A 217 -22.02 -0.08 6.58
C SER A 217 -22.07 -1.37 5.76
N MET A 218 -21.30 -1.43 4.67
CA MET A 218 -21.16 -2.64 3.86
C MET A 218 -20.58 -3.81 4.68
N ALA A 219 -19.48 -3.60 5.40
CA ALA A 219 -18.88 -4.61 6.29
C ALA A 219 -19.88 -5.11 7.33
N ARG A 220 -20.66 -4.21 7.93
CA ARG A 220 -21.71 -4.55 8.89
C ARG A 220 -22.80 -5.42 8.26
N SER A 221 -23.12 -5.21 6.99
CA SER A 221 -24.18 -5.96 6.30
C SER A 221 -23.78 -7.41 5.95
N ILE A 222 -22.48 -7.69 5.83
CA ILE A 222 -21.93 -9.00 5.43
C ILE A 222 -21.26 -9.77 6.58
N ILE A 223 -21.22 -9.17 7.78
CA ILE A 223 -20.43 -9.66 8.92
C ILE A 223 -20.77 -11.09 9.35
N ASP A 224 -22.03 -11.50 9.26
CA ASP A 224 -22.46 -12.84 9.68
C ASP A 224 -21.81 -13.93 8.80
N VAL A 225 -21.54 -13.63 7.54
CA VAL A 225 -20.80 -14.50 6.62
C VAL A 225 -19.29 -14.35 6.85
N ALA A 226 -18.79 -13.10 6.93
CA ALA A 226 -17.37 -12.81 7.10
C ALA A 226 -16.75 -13.46 8.36
N ALA A 227 -17.52 -13.57 9.45
CA ALA A 227 -17.05 -14.11 10.72
C ALA A 227 -17.16 -15.64 10.84
N THR A 228 -17.72 -16.33 9.84
CA THR A 228 -17.96 -17.78 9.89
C THR A 228 -17.14 -18.58 8.89
N GLN A 229 -16.76 -17.97 7.75
CA GLN A 229 -15.99 -18.62 6.71
C GLN A 229 -14.94 -17.68 6.10
N ALA A 230 -13.83 -18.24 5.63
CA ALA A 230 -12.89 -17.53 4.78
C ALA A 230 -13.54 -17.30 3.39
N GLY A 231 -13.34 -16.13 2.81
CA GLY A 231 -13.93 -15.76 1.53
C GLY A 231 -13.94 -14.24 1.32
N ALA A 232 -14.60 -13.79 0.25
CA ALA A 232 -14.61 -12.38 -0.14
C ALA A 232 -15.16 -11.44 0.95
N GLU A 233 -16.13 -11.88 1.76
CA GLU A 233 -16.65 -11.10 2.88
C GLU A 233 -15.63 -10.91 4.00
N ASN A 234 -14.86 -11.97 4.30
CA ASN A 234 -13.79 -11.93 5.29
C ASN A 234 -12.64 -11.03 4.80
N ASP A 235 -12.21 -11.23 3.55
CA ASP A 235 -11.16 -10.44 2.91
C ASP A 235 -11.52 -8.94 2.86
N PHE A 236 -12.77 -8.62 2.56
CA PHE A 236 -13.26 -7.24 2.58
C PHE A 236 -13.15 -6.61 3.98
N CYS A 237 -13.53 -7.34 5.04
CA CYS A 237 -13.44 -6.86 6.41
C CYS A 237 -11.98 -6.68 6.85
N GLU A 238 -11.11 -7.65 6.56
CA GLU A 238 -9.66 -7.56 6.85
C GLU A 238 -9.02 -6.38 6.13
N ARG A 239 -9.38 -6.17 4.86
CA ARG A 239 -8.88 -5.03 4.08
C ARG A 239 -9.36 -3.71 4.66
N LEU A 240 -10.63 -3.61 5.08
CA LEU A 240 -11.15 -2.42 5.75
C LEU A 240 -10.37 -2.10 7.03
N PHE A 241 -10.09 -3.09 7.88
CA PHE A 241 -9.27 -2.87 9.08
C PHE A 241 -7.86 -2.42 8.72
N THR A 242 -7.25 -3.04 7.71
CA THR A 242 -5.91 -2.68 7.23
C THR A 242 -5.85 -1.20 6.84
N LEU A 243 -6.78 -0.75 6.00
CA LEU A 243 -6.86 0.66 5.57
C LEU A 243 -7.00 1.62 6.77
N LEU A 244 -7.91 1.30 7.70
CA LEU A 244 -8.16 2.11 8.89
C LEU A 244 -6.94 2.18 9.82
N LEU A 245 -6.23 1.08 9.98
CA LEU A 245 -5.04 0.99 10.83
C LEU A 245 -3.82 1.68 10.20
N LEU A 246 -3.66 1.59 8.87
CA LEU A 246 -2.62 2.32 8.14
C LEU A 246 -2.75 3.83 8.32
N HIS A 247 -3.98 4.35 8.30
CA HIS A 247 -4.27 5.79 8.42
C HIS A 247 -4.93 6.16 9.76
N ARG A 248 -4.61 5.42 10.83
CA ARG A 248 -5.31 5.44 12.13
C ARG A 248 -5.45 6.81 12.79
N GLU A 249 -4.43 7.65 12.67
CA GLU A 249 -4.41 8.97 13.30
C GLU A 249 -5.42 9.94 12.69
N ARG A 250 -5.79 9.72 11.43
CA ARG A 250 -6.70 10.57 10.67
C ARG A 250 -8.09 9.96 10.55
N LEU A 251 -8.17 8.67 10.20
CA LEU A 251 -9.46 8.02 9.91
C LEU A 251 -10.28 7.77 11.18
N PHE A 252 -9.71 7.21 12.26
CA PHE A 252 -10.50 6.89 13.46
C PHE A 252 -11.17 8.11 14.13
N PRO A 253 -10.53 9.29 14.23
CA PRO A 253 -11.19 10.48 14.75
C PRO A 253 -12.30 11.03 13.83
N ALA A 254 -12.20 10.80 12.52
CA ALA A 254 -13.17 11.29 11.54
C ALA A 254 -14.45 10.43 11.43
N ILE A 255 -14.46 9.22 12.00
CA ILE A 255 -15.61 8.31 11.92
C ILE A 255 -16.79 8.83 12.78
N PRO A 256 -17.98 9.04 12.20
CA PRO A 256 -19.19 9.43 12.93
C PRO A 256 -19.62 8.40 13.99
N PRO A 257 -20.32 8.81 15.07
CA PRO A 257 -20.69 7.91 16.17
C PRO A 257 -21.44 6.63 15.75
N GLU A 258 -22.37 6.73 14.80
CA GLU A 258 -23.16 5.61 14.29
C GLU A 258 -22.28 4.60 13.56
N ALA A 259 -21.42 5.09 12.66
CA ALA A 259 -20.45 4.27 11.94
C ALA A 259 -19.40 3.69 12.91
N ARG A 260 -19.00 4.43 13.94
CA ARG A 260 -18.08 3.93 14.98
C ARG A 260 -18.67 2.75 15.73
N SER A 261 -19.95 2.83 16.09
CA SER A 261 -20.67 1.71 16.72
C SER A 261 -20.76 0.50 15.78
N ALA A 262 -21.08 0.72 14.49
CA ALA A 262 -21.12 -0.35 13.51
C ALA A 262 -19.76 -1.02 13.31
N LEU A 263 -18.67 -0.24 13.23
CA LEU A 263 -17.31 -0.75 13.11
C LEU A 263 -16.90 -1.56 14.35
N ARG A 264 -17.26 -1.09 15.54
CA ARG A 264 -17.06 -1.84 16.79
C ARG A 264 -17.78 -3.19 16.74
N ASP A 265 -19.02 -3.23 16.26
CA ASP A 265 -19.77 -4.49 16.14
C ASP A 265 -19.10 -5.47 15.15
N VAL A 266 -18.65 -4.97 14.01
CA VAL A 266 -17.90 -5.75 13.00
C VAL A 266 -16.63 -6.31 13.64
N ALA A 267 -15.83 -5.47 14.30
CA ALA A 267 -14.59 -5.89 14.95
C ALA A 267 -14.84 -6.95 16.05
N ARG A 268 -15.86 -6.76 16.89
CA ARG A 268 -16.24 -7.76 17.91
C ARG A 268 -16.59 -9.12 17.30
N ARG A 269 -17.27 -9.15 16.15
CA ARG A 269 -17.64 -10.40 15.47
C ARG A 269 -16.43 -11.09 14.85
N MET A 270 -15.53 -10.31 14.22
CA MET A 270 -14.29 -10.83 13.64
C MET A 270 -13.32 -11.36 14.71
N VAL A 271 -13.29 -10.76 15.90
CA VAL A 271 -12.55 -11.28 17.07
C VAL A 271 -13.13 -12.61 17.55
N ALA A 272 -14.46 -12.74 17.59
CA ALA A 272 -15.14 -13.96 18.04
C ALA A 272 -15.17 -15.09 16.99
N ALA A 273 -14.61 -14.85 15.80
CA ALA A 273 -14.56 -15.82 14.71
C ALA A 273 -13.70 -17.07 15.07
N PRO A 274 -13.87 -18.20 14.34
CA PRO A 274 -12.99 -19.36 14.46
C PRO A 274 -11.51 -18.95 14.32
N GLU A 275 -10.63 -19.62 15.07
CA GLU A 275 -9.20 -19.25 15.15
C GLU A 275 -8.51 -19.20 13.78
N ALA A 276 -8.95 -20.01 12.81
CA ALA A 276 -8.41 -20.03 11.45
C ALA A 276 -8.65 -18.74 10.64
N ILE A 277 -9.67 -17.94 10.99
CA ILE A 277 -10.06 -16.72 10.28
C ILE A 277 -10.22 -15.52 11.23
N ARG A 278 -9.66 -15.64 12.44
CA ARG A 278 -9.78 -14.61 13.47
C ARG A 278 -8.88 -13.43 13.13
N SER A 279 -9.48 -12.26 13.05
CA SER A 279 -8.78 -11.04 12.65
C SER A 279 -7.94 -10.46 13.78
N ILE A 280 -6.64 -10.30 13.53
CA ILE A 280 -5.76 -9.49 14.38
C ILE A 280 -6.10 -8.00 14.17
N GLY A 281 -6.38 -7.58 12.94
CA GLY A 281 -6.77 -6.21 12.61
C GLY A 281 -8.01 -5.76 13.37
N ALA A 282 -8.99 -6.64 13.56
CA ALA A 282 -10.17 -6.38 14.38
C ALA A 282 -9.82 -6.15 15.87
N ALA A 283 -8.87 -6.94 16.42
CA ALA A 283 -8.44 -6.77 17.81
C ALA A 283 -7.78 -5.40 18.03
N VAL A 284 -6.88 -5.00 17.14
CA VAL A 284 -6.23 -3.68 17.19
C VAL A 284 -7.26 -2.56 16.93
N THR A 285 -8.20 -2.77 16.02
CA THR A 285 -9.27 -1.80 15.74
C THR A 285 -10.12 -1.51 16.99
N LEU A 286 -10.35 -2.51 17.85
CA LEU A 286 -11.07 -2.30 19.11
C LEU A 286 -10.34 -1.38 20.08
N GLU A 287 -9.02 -1.19 20.00
CA GLU A 287 -8.32 -0.18 20.82
C GLU A 287 -8.84 1.23 20.55
N TYR A 288 -9.26 1.49 19.31
CA TYR A 288 -9.76 2.79 18.88
C TYR A 288 -11.26 2.92 19.12
N VAL A 289 -12.06 1.93 18.70
CA VAL A 289 -13.54 2.06 18.68
C VAL A 289 -14.25 1.29 19.79
N GLY A 290 -13.53 0.44 20.53
CA GLY A 290 -14.07 -0.41 21.57
C GLY A 290 -14.39 0.32 22.88
N GLN A 291 -14.99 -0.41 23.79
CA GLN A 291 -15.29 0.02 25.16
C GLN A 291 -14.67 -0.94 26.16
N ARG A 292 -14.66 -0.54 27.43
CA ARG A 292 -14.07 -1.32 28.54
C ARG A 292 -14.58 -2.76 28.63
N GLU A 293 -15.83 -3.02 28.25
CA GLU A 293 -16.42 -4.36 28.24
C GLU A 293 -15.81 -5.29 27.18
N ASP A 294 -15.27 -4.75 26.08
CA ASP A 294 -14.67 -5.53 24.99
C ASP A 294 -13.32 -6.13 25.38
N ALA A 295 -12.68 -5.61 26.44
CA ALA A 295 -11.46 -6.21 26.98
C ALA A 295 -11.68 -7.69 27.37
N LYS A 296 -12.86 -8.03 27.92
CA LYS A 296 -13.20 -9.42 28.26
C LYS A 296 -13.37 -10.30 27.02
N LEU A 297 -13.85 -9.72 25.92
CA LEU A 297 -14.00 -10.43 24.65
C LEU A 297 -12.62 -10.78 24.08
N LEU A 298 -11.69 -9.82 24.07
CA LEU A 298 -10.33 -10.04 23.60
C LEU A 298 -9.60 -11.12 24.40
N GLU A 299 -9.75 -11.12 25.72
CA GLU A 299 -9.17 -12.17 26.59
C GLU A 299 -9.79 -13.54 26.33
N ALA A 300 -11.11 -13.61 26.12
CA ALA A 300 -11.81 -14.86 25.86
C ALA A 300 -11.44 -15.50 24.52
N TYR A 301 -11.13 -14.68 23.50
CA TYR A 301 -10.80 -15.11 22.15
C TYR A 301 -9.33 -14.91 21.78
N ARG A 302 -8.46 -14.77 22.80
CA ARG A 302 -7.00 -14.65 22.63
C ARG A 302 -6.48 -15.77 21.74
N LEU A 303 -5.63 -15.43 20.76
CA LEU A 303 -4.96 -16.41 19.91
C LEU A 303 -3.99 -17.26 20.73
N GLN A 304 -3.81 -18.54 20.34
CA GLN A 304 -2.90 -19.45 21.05
C GLN A 304 -1.42 -19.12 20.79
N ASN A 305 -1.11 -18.59 19.61
CA ASN A 305 0.23 -18.13 19.28
C ASN A 305 0.67 -16.99 20.21
N ASP A 306 1.84 -17.09 20.83
CA ASP A 306 2.29 -16.10 21.84
C ASP A 306 2.52 -14.70 21.26
N VAL A 307 3.05 -14.60 20.05
CA VAL A 307 3.31 -13.30 19.40
C VAL A 307 2.01 -12.61 19.05
N LEU A 308 1.08 -13.35 18.43
CA LEU A 308 -0.21 -12.80 18.01
C LEU A 308 -1.17 -12.61 19.19
N GLY A 309 -1.13 -13.50 20.18
CA GLY A 309 -1.90 -13.41 21.42
C GLY A 309 -1.54 -12.18 22.23
N LYS A 310 -0.26 -11.76 22.22
CA LYS A 310 0.17 -10.51 22.84
C LYS A 310 -0.56 -9.29 22.27
N VAL A 311 -0.88 -9.26 20.97
CA VAL A 311 -1.64 -8.16 20.37
C VAL A 311 -3.03 -8.04 21.01
N PHE A 312 -3.69 -9.17 21.31
CA PHE A 312 -4.99 -9.19 21.99
C PHE A 312 -4.86 -8.72 23.45
N ASP A 313 -3.78 -9.13 24.12
CA ASP A 313 -3.50 -8.74 25.51
C ASP A 313 -3.22 -7.23 25.62
N ASP A 314 -2.43 -6.68 24.69
CA ASP A 314 -2.11 -5.25 24.59
C ASP A 314 -3.38 -4.43 24.31
N ALA A 315 -4.23 -4.89 23.38
CA ALA A 315 -5.51 -4.24 23.07
C ALA A 315 -6.48 -4.25 24.25
N ALA A 316 -6.60 -5.38 24.96
CA ALA A 316 -7.43 -5.49 26.17
C ALA A 316 -6.93 -4.56 27.29
N CYS A 317 -5.60 -4.42 27.41
CA CYS A 317 -4.95 -3.52 28.35
C CYS A 317 -5.26 -2.05 28.02
N ALA A 318 -5.18 -1.66 26.74
CA ALA A 318 -5.52 -0.31 26.28
C ALA A 318 -6.97 0.07 26.64
N LEU A 319 -7.92 -0.83 26.39
CA LEU A 319 -9.35 -0.63 26.70
C LEU A 319 -9.67 -0.49 28.20
N ARG A 320 -8.83 -1.04 29.08
CA ARG A 320 -8.98 -0.85 30.53
C ARG A 320 -8.47 0.51 31.01
N LYS A 321 -7.50 1.09 30.28
CA LYS A 321 -6.86 2.36 30.63
C LYS A 321 -7.64 3.59 30.14
N THR A 322 -8.42 3.47 29.07
CA THR A 322 -9.21 4.57 28.45
C THR A 322 -10.40 5.08 29.30
N SER A 323 -10.47 4.76 30.59
CA SER A 323 -11.55 5.18 31.52
C SER A 323 -11.06 6.16 32.59
N THR A 324 -10.38 7.24 32.18
CA THR A 324 -10.29 8.48 32.97
C THR A 324 -10.32 9.68 32.02
N ALA A 325 -11.49 9.98 31.48
CA ALA A 325 -11.87 11.30 30.95
C ALA A 325 -13.41 11.41 31.03
#